data_AF-A0A848XWJ0-F1
#
_entry.id   AF-A0A848XWJ0-F1
#
_cell.length_a   1.000
_cell.length_b   1.000
_cell.length_c   1.000
_cell.angle_alpha   90.00
_cell.angle_beta   90.00
_cell.angle_gamma   90.00
#
_symmetry.space_group_name_H-M   'P 1'
#
loop_
_entity.id
_entity.type
_entity.pdbx_description
1 polymer ?
#
loop_
_entity_poly.entity_id
_entity_poly.type
_entity_poly.pdbx_seq_one_letter_code
_entity_poly.pdbx_strand_id
1 'polypeptide(L)'
;RTIAELVDGPISAEAVSEDADGMVREGREFAGWHPNVIVKVPCTAAGLEAVSRLKADGIRCNVTLIFNANQALMSALAGAFVVSPFIGRLDDISQDGLDLIREIAAVFEQDPDIDTQILAASIRHPRHVIESALAGAHIATCPFKVLKQGLTHPLTDKGIQRFLADWRARQAALEPAGAGAAAE
;
A
#
# COMPACT_ATOMS: atom_id res chain seq x y z
N ARG A 1 -13.88 12.27 5.91
CA ARG A 1 -14.96 12.52 4.92
C ARG A 1 -14.39 12.93 3.56
N THR A 2 -13.66 14.05 3.43
CA THR A 2 -13.05 14.48 2.14
C THR A 2 -12.21 13.41 1.42
N ILE A 3 -11.40 12.63 2.15
CA ILE A 3 -10.63 11.53 1.53
C ILE A 3 -11.56 10.46 0.92
N ALA A 4 -12.68 10.15 1.57
CA ALA A 4 -13.64 9.15 1.12
C ALA A 4 -14.43 9.58 -0.13
N GLU A 5 -14.55 10.88 -0.37
CA GLU A 5 -15.16 11.42 -1.59
C GLU A 5 -14.21 11.35 -2.79
N LEU A 6 -12.90 11.28 -2.55
CA LEU A 6 -11.86 11.24 -3.60
C LEU A 6 -11.38 9.81 -3.90
N VAL A 7 -11.50 8.89 -2.95
CA VAL A 7 -10.94 7.55 -3.02
C VAL A 7 -12.05 6.50 -2.95
N ASP A 8 -12.33 5.88 -4.09
CA ASP A 8 -13.22 4.71 -4.19
C ASP A 8 -12.44 3.43 -3.89
N GLY A 9 -11.95 3.33 -2.65
CA GLY A 9 -11.17 2.19 -2.17
C GLY A 9 -10.88 2.29 -0.67
N PRO A 10 -10.27 1.25 -0.08
CA PRO A 10 -10.03 1.16 1.36
C PRO A 10 -9.30 2.37 1.97
N ILE A 11 -9.82 2.90 3.09
CA ILE A 11 -9.24 4.03 3.83
C ILE A 11 -9.02 3.61 5.28
N SER A 12 -7.78 3.49 5.71
CA SER A 12 -7.46 3.18 7.11
C SER A 12 -7.55 4.43 7.99
N ALA A 13 -8.37 4.38 9.04
CA ALA A 13 -8.49 5.43 10.06
C ALA A 13 -8.10 4.87 11.44
N GLU A 14 -7.15 5.52 12.12
CA GLU A 14 -6.48 4.98 13.31
C GLU A 14 -7.20 5.34 14.61
N ALA A 15 -7.49 4.32 15.42
CA ALA A 15 -7.94 4.49 16.80
C ALA A 15 -6.78 4.97 17.67
N VAL A 16 -7.08 5.83 18.65
CA VAL A 16 -6.09 6.50 19.51
C VAL A 16 -6.22 6.11 20.97
N SER A 17 -7.35 5.53 21.38
CA SER A 17 -7.52 4.97 22.73
C SER A 17 -6.50 3.85 23.00
N GLU A 18 -6.07 3.70 24.26
CA GLU A 18 -5.08 2.69 24.67
C GLU A 18 -5.71 1.36 25.12
N ASP A 19 -6.99 1.38 25.49
CA ASP A 19 -7.77 0.23 25.94
C ASP A 19 -8.75 -0.30 24.88
N ALA A 20 -9.16 -1.56 25.04
CA ALA A 20 -10.01 -2.25 24.06
C ALA A 20 -11.39 -1.60 23.92
N ASP A 21 -12.00 -1.15 25.02
CA ASP A 21 -13.34 -0.52 24.99
C ASP A 21 -13.31 0.82 24.26
N GLY A 22 -12.25 1.61 24.49
CA GLY A 22 -11.99 2.85 23.77
C GLY A 22 -11.81 2.61 22.28
N MET A 23 -10.94 1.67 21.89
CA MET A 23 -10.70 1.34 20.49
C MET A 23 -11.96 0.81 19.78
N VAL A 24 -12.79 0.00 20.46
CA VAL A 24 -14.05 -0.52 19.88
C VAL A 24 -15.06 0.60 19.69
N ARG A 25 -15.19 1.52 20.66
CA ARG A 25 -16.08 2.69 20.55
C ARG A 25 -15.67 3.56 19.36
N GLU A 26 -14.40 3.90 19.26
CA GLU A 26 -13.83 4.66 18.13
C GLU A 26 -14.03 3.92 16.81
N GLY A 27 -13.71 2.62 16.77
CA GLY A 27 -13.86 1.80 15.56
C GLY A 27 -15.28 1.76 15.02
N ARG A 28 -16.28 1.63 15.89
CA ARG A 28 -17.70 1.70 15.51
C ARG A 28 -18.11 3.06 14.98
N GLU A 29 -17.59 4.14 15.57
CA GLU A 29 -17.80 5.49 15.06
C GLU A 29 -17.19 5.63 13.64
N PHE A 30 -15.94 5.20 13.47
CA PHE A 30 -15.19 5.34 12.22
C PHE A 30 -15.84 4.55 11.08
N ALA A 31 -16.32 3.34 11.37
CA ALA A 31 -17.06 2.53 10.41
C ALA A 31 -18.34 3.22 9.90
N GLY A 32 -18.95 4.09 10.73
CA GLY A 32 -20.09 4.91 10.34
C GLY A 32 -19.77 6.08 9.40
N TRP A 33 -18.49 6.40 9.16
CA TRP A 33 -18.12 7.53 8.32
C TRP A 33 -18.26 7.26 6.81
N HIS A 34 -17.94 6.04 6.36
CA HIS A 34 -18.04 5.61 4.96
C HIS A 34 -17.81 4.08 4.85
N PRO A 35 -18.47 3.34 3.92
CA PRO A 35 -18.27 1.89 3.75
C PRO A 35 -16.83 1.46 3.44
N ASN A 36 -16.01 2.37 2.91
CA ASN A 36 -14.60 2.11 2.61
C ASN A 36 -13.66 2.27 3.81
N VAL A 37 -14.14 2.75 4.97
CA VAL A 37 -13.31 2.90 6.15
C VAL A 37 -12.94 1.53 6.71
N ILE A 38 -11.66 1.39 7.06
CA ILE A 38 -11.08 0.27 7.79
C ILE A 38 -10.53 0.84 9.10
N VAL A 39 -10.86 0.23 10.23
CA VAL A 39 -10.37 0.68 11.53
C VAL A 39 -8.94 0.21 11.71
N LYS A 40 -8.01 1.14 11.91
CA LYS A 40 -6.60 0.83 12.11
C LYS A 40 -6.31 0.77 13.61
N VAL A 41 -5.73 -0.34 14.06
CA VAL A 41 -5.55 -0.70 15.47
C VAL A 41 -4.10 -1.11 15.72
N PRO A 42 -3.43 -0.64 16.78
CA PRO A 42 -2.07 -1.07 17.09
C PRO A 42 -2.02 -2.53 17.53
N CYS A 43 -0.93 -3.24 17.20
CA CYS A 43 -0.70 -4.62 17.60
C CYS A 43 -0.35 -4.74 19.10
N THR A 44 -1.37 -4.62 19.96
CA THR A 44 -1.29 -4.83 21.42
C THR A 44 -2.34 -5.84 21.88
N ALA A 45 -2.25 -6.34 23.11
CA ALA A 45 -3.27 -7.25 23.65
C ALA A 45 -4.68 -6.64 23.60
N ALA A 46 -4.83 -5.38 24.06
CA ALA A 46 -6.07 -4.63 23.98
C ALA A 46 -6.50 -4.39 22.52
N GLY A 47 -5.55 -4.13 21.63
CA GLY A 47 -5.81 -3.98 20.20
C GLY A 47 -6.36 -5.25 19.55
N LEU A 48 -5.79 -6.42 19.86
CA LEU A 48 -6.27 -7.69 19.33
C LEU A 48 -7.65 -8.08 19.88
N GLU A 49 -7.94 -7.76 21.15
CA GLU A 49 -9.29 -7.88 21.70
C GLU A 49 -10.27 -6.97 20.94
N ALA A 50 -9.90 -5.71 20.69
CA ALA A 50 -10.71 -4.78 19.93
C ALA A 50 -10.95 -5.27 18.50
N VAL A 51 -9.93 -5.82 17.83
CA VAL A 51 -10.05 -6.41 16.48
C VAL A 51 -11.05 -7.56 16.48
N SER A 52 -10.96 -8.48 17.45
CA SER A 52 -11.90 -9.61 17.57
C SER A 52 -13.35 -9.13 17.74
N ARG A 53 -13.58 -8.14 18.60
CA ARG A 53 -14.91 -7.54 18.82
C ARG A 53 -15.44 -6.80 17.59
N LEU A 54 -14.60 -5.99 16.93
CA LEU A 54 -14.97 -5.26 15.73
C LEU A 54 -15.24 -6.21 14.54
N LYS A 55 -14.48 -7.31 14.42
CA LYS A 55 -14.74 -8.35 13.42
C LYS A 55 -16.11 -9.00 13.64
N ALA A 56 -16.49 -9.28 14.89
CA ALA A 56 -17.81 -9.81 15.22
C ALA A 56 -18.95 -8.84 14.82
N ASP A 57 -18.68 -7.53 14.83
CA ASP A 57 -19.60 -6.50 14.33
C ASP A 57 -19.55 -6.34 12.79
N GLY A 58 -18.75 -7.13 12.07
CA GLY A 58 -18.56 -7.03 10.62
C GLY A 58 -17.65 -5.87 10.17
N ILE A 59 -16.91 -5.25 11.09
CA ILE A 59 -16.04 -4.10 10.83
C ILE A 59 -14.64 -4.59 10.47
N ARG A 60 -14.15 -4.15 9.30
CA ARG A 60 -12.80 -4.47 8.83
C ARG A 60 -11.75 -3.73 9.64
N CYS A 61 -10.71 -4.46 10.05
CA CYS A 61 -9.60 -3.91 10.81
C CYS A 61 -8.24 -4.05 10.09
N ASN A 62 -7.40 -3.03 10.21
CA ASN A 62 -5.99 -3.02 9.79
C ASN A 62 -5.11 -2.99 11.04
N VAL A 63 -4.42 -4.09 11.35
CA VAL A 63 -3.52 -4.12 12.50
C VAL A 63 -2.15 -3.57 12.12
N THR A 64 -1.70 -2.54 12.84
CA THR A 64 -0.48 -1.79 12.56
C THR A 64 0.61 -2.00 13.60
N LEU A 65 1.83 -1.50 13.33
CA LEU A 65 2.99 -1.64 14.22
C LEU A 65 3.40 -3.11 14.41
N ILE A 66 3.36 -3.87 13.32
CA ILE A 66 3.83 -5.26 13.27
C ILE A 66 5.31 -5.28 12.88
N PHE A 67 6.11 -6.02 13.65
CA PHE A 67 7.56 -6.12 13.53
C PHE A 67 8.08 -7.57 13.58
N ASN A 68 7.19 -8.56 13.74
CA ASN A 68 7.54 -9.99 13.63
C ASN A 68 6.35 -10.83 13.15
N ALA A 69 6.60 -12.05 12.68
CA ALA A 69 5.56 -12.93 12.15
C ALA A 69 4.53 -13.39 13.20
N ASN A 70 4.93 -13.55 14.46
CA ASN A 70 4.00 -13.91 15.55
C ASN A 70 2.91 -12.85 15.73
N GLN A 71 3.28 -11.57 15.68
CA GLN A 71 2.32 -10.46 15.72
C GLN A 71 1.34 -10.50 14.56
N ALA A 72 1.83 -10.79 13.34
CA ALA A 72 0.98 -10.92 12.16
C ALA A 72 0.01 -12.10 12.28
N LEU A 73 0.50 -13.26 12.73
CA LEU A 73 -0.31 -14.46 12.92
C LEU A 73 -1.40 -14.25 13.98
N MET A 74 -1.05 -13.71 15.15
CA MET A 74 -2.04 -13.39 16.19
C MET A 74 -3.07 -12.37 15.71
N SER A 75 -2.66 -11.40 14.89
CA SER A 75 -3.56 -10.42 14.29
C SER A 75 -4.54 -11.05 13.31
N ALA A 76 -4.06 -11.96 12.46
CA ALA A 76 -4.90 -12.72 11.53
C ALA A 76 -5.92 -13.58 12.29
N LEU A 77 -5.47 -14.32 13.32
CA LEU A 77 -6.34 -15.15 14.17
C LEU A 77 -7.36 -14.33 14.98
N ALA A 78 -7.05 -13.08 15.30
CA ALA A 78 -8.02 -12.15 15.90
C ALA A 78 -9.09 -11.66 14.90
N GLY A 79 -8.93 -11.93 13.60
CA GLY A 79 -9.85 -11.56 12.54
C GLY A 79 -9.49 -10.27 11.79
N ALA A 80 -8.20 -9.89 11.78
CA ALA A 80 -7.74 -8.74 11.01
C ALA A 80 -8.05 -8.92 9.51
N PHE A 81 -8.52 -7.85 8.86
CA PHE A 81 -8.68 -7.82 7.41
C PHE A 81 -7.32 -7.60 6.73
N VAL A 82 -6.47 -6.78 7.34
CA VAL A 82 -5.11 -6.47 6.88
C VAL A 82 -4.15 -6.42 8.06
N VAL A 83 -2.91 -6.87 7.85
CA VAL A 83 -1.77 -6.66 8.75
C VAL A 83 -0.76 -5.72 8.09
N SER A 84 -0.25 -4.74 8.84
CA SER A 84 0.71 -3.74 8.35
C SER A 84 2.09 -3.89 9.02
N PRO A 85 2.98 -4.77 8.52
CA PRO A 85 4.39 -4.82 8.91
C PRO A 85 5.16 -3.56 8.48
N PHE A 86 5.99 -3.01 9.37
CA PHE A 86 6.71 -1.73 9.17
C PHE A 86 8.16 -1.97 8.74
N ILE A 87 8.35 -2.36 7.48
CA ILE A 87 9.65 -2.82 6.96
C ILE A 87 10.74 -1.75 7.05
N GLY A 88 10.43 -0.51 6.66
CA GLY A 88 11.42 0.56 6.69
C GLY A 88 11.78 1.07 8.07
N ARG A 89 11.15 0.61 9.16
CA ARG A 89 11.62 0.84 10.53
C ARG A 89 12.55 -0.27 11.00
N LEU A 90 12.45 -1.47 10.43
CA LEU A 90 13.41 -2.54 10.65
C LEU A 90 14.74 -2.20 9.97
N ASP A 91 14.69 -1.65 8.74
CA ASP A 91 15.89 -1.22 8.04
C ASP A 91 16.66 -0.14 8.82
N ASP A 92 15.94 0.79 9.46
CA ASP A 92 16.52 1.86 10.30
C ASP A 92 17.35 1.29 11.48
N ILE A 93 17.07 0.04 11.89
CA ILE A 93 17.80 -0.67 12.96
C ILE A 93 18.64 -1.84 12.42
N SER A 94 19.00 -1.79 11.13
CA SER A 94 19.87 -2.77 10.45
C SER A 94 19.32 -4.21 10.40
N GLN A 95 18.00 -4.35 10.31
CA GLN A 95 17.33 -5.61 10.00
C GLN A 95 16.68 -5.49 8.62
N ASP A 96 16.82 -6.49 7.74
CA ASP A 96 16.14 -6.47 6.44
C ASP A 96 14.62 -6.60 6.66
N GLY A 97 13.88 -5.52 6.47
CA GLY A 97 12.44 -5.51 6.65
C GLY A 97 11.68 -6.41 5.66
N LEU A 98 12.28 -6.79 4.52
CA LEU A 98 11.64 -7.68 3.54
C LEU A 98 11.64 -9.13 4.00
N ASP A 99 12.58 -9.54 4.86
CA ASP A 99 12.55 -10.88 5.47
C ASP A 99 11.26 -11.09 6.25
N LEU A 100 10.78 -10.05 6.95
CA LEU A 100 9.50 -10.11 7.65
C LEU A 100 8.32 -10.35 6.71
N ILE A 101 8.30 -9.72 5.52
CA ILE A 101 7.22 -9.95 4.55
C ILE A 101 7.22 -11.40 4.08
N ARG A 102 8.40 -11.93 3.73
CA ARG A 102 8.56 -13.33 3.29
C ARG A 102 8.12 -14.31 4.37
N GLU A 103 8.51 -14.04 5.61
CA GLU A 103 8.15 -14.88 6.76
C GLU A 103 6.64 -14.89 7.00
N ILE A 104 6.00 -13.71 7.01
CA ILE A 104 4.53 -13.62 7.18
C ILE A 104 3.81 -14.33 6.03
N ALA A 105 4.24 -14.14 4.78
CA ALA A 105 3.64 -14.79 3.62
C ALA A 105 3.74 -16.32 3.72
N ALA A 106 4.91 -16.85 4.08
CA ALA A 106 5.11 -18.28 4.26
C ALA A 106 4.25 -18.86 5.40
N VAL A 107 4.07 -18.11 6.50
CA VAL A 107 3.20 -18.49 7.62
C VAL A 107 1.74 -18.54 7.18
N PHE A 108 1.25 -17.50 6.50
CA PHE A 108 -0.15 -17.44 6.04
C PHE A 108 -0.45 -18.53 5.00
N GLU A 109 0.52 -18.90 4.15
CA GLU A 109 0.37 -19.99 3.18
C GLU A 109 0.16 -21.37 3.84
N GLN A 110 0.57 -21.57 5.09
CA GLN A 110 0.35 -22.84 5.80
C GLN A 110 -1.09 -23.06 6.24
N ASP A 111 -1.88 -21.99 6.34
CA ASP A 111 -3.26 -22.06 6.83
C ASP A 111 -4.22 -21.44 5.80
N PRO A 112 -4.94 -22.28 5.03
CA PRO A 112 -5.85 -21.80 3.99
C PRO A 112 -7.06 -21.04 4.56
N ASP A 113 -7.31 -21.10 5.87
CA ASP A 113 -8.38 -20.35 6.52
C ASP A 113 -7.96 -18.89 6.84
N ILE A 114 -6.68 -18.55 6.69
CA ILE A 114 -6.20 -17.17 6.83
C ILE A 114 -6.45 -16.39 5.53
N ASP A 115 -7.47 -15.52 5.56
CA ASP A 115 -7.81 -14.59 4.47
C ASP A 115 -7.20 -13.17 4.66
N THR A 116 -6.44 -12.96 5.74
CA THR A 116 -5.83 -11.69 6.09
C THR A 116 -4.78 -11.26 5.06
N GLN A 117 -4.88 -10.03 4.58
CA GLN A 117 -3.94 -9.48 3.60
C GLN A 117 -2.71 -8.85 4.25
N ILE A 118 -1.55 -9.07 3.65
CA ILE A 118 -0.27 -8.45 4.04
C ILE A 118 -0.14 -7.09 3.33
N LEU A 119 -0.09 -6.01 4.11
CA LEU A 119 0.13 -4.65 3.63
C LEU A 119 1.54 -4.19 4.03
N ALA A 120 2.47 -4.18 3.08
CA ALA A 120 3.81 -3.64 3.30
C ALA A 120 3.73 -2.13 3.59
N ALA A 121 4.03 -1.76 4.84
CA ALA A 121 4.00 -0.39 5.34
C ALA A 121 5.40 0.12 5.69
N SER A 122 5.52 1.41 5.99
CA SER A 122 6.81 2.07 6.19
C SER A 122 7.75 1.98 4.97
N ILE A 123 7.18 1.96 3.75
CA ILE A 123 7.93 1.97 2.50
C ILE A 123 8.75 3.27 2.35
N ARG A 124 10.05 3.14 2.08
CA ARG A 124 11.00 4.27 1.98
C ARG A 124 11.39 4.64 0.55
N HIS A 125 11.41 3.67 -0.35
CA HIS A 125 11.87 3.84 -1.74
C HIS A 125 11.22 2.83 -2.70
N PRO A 126 11.30 3.04 -4.04
CA PRO A 126 10.63 2.17 -5.01
C PRO A 126 11.03 0.69 -4.93
N ARG A 127 12.26 0.38 -4.51
CA ARG A 127 12.69 -1.01 -4.32
C ARG A 127 11.83 -1.78 -3.31
N HIS A 128 11.45 -1.16 -2.18
CA HIS A 128 10.54 -1.79 -1.23
C HIS A 128 9.20 -2.16 -1.86
N VAL A 129 8.68 -1.35 -2.78
CA VAL A 129 7.38 -1.63 -3.42
C VAL A 129 7.46 -2.94 -4.21
N ILE A 130 8.43 -3.04 -5.14
CA ILE A 130 8.55 -4.22 -6.00
C ILE A 130 9.03 -5.45 -5.22
N GLU A 131 9.94 -5.27 -4.26
CA GLU A 131 10.45 -6.39 -3.46
C GLU A 131 9.42 -6.91 -2.47
N SER A 132 8.54 -6.04 -1.93
CA SER A 132 7.42 -6.50 -1.09
C SER A 132 6.45 -7.34 -1.90
N ALA A 133 6.13 -6.92 -3.14
CA ALA A 133 5.27 -7.71 -4.03
C ALA A 133 5.90 -9.08 -4.35
N LEU A 134 7.19 -9.12 -4.65
CA LEU A 134 7.93 -10.38 -4.85
C LEU A 134 7.99 -11.26 -3.60
N ALA A 135 7.97 -10.65 -2.41
CA ALA A 135 7.99 -11.33 -1.13
C ALA A 135 6.60 -11.84 -0.68
N GLY A 136 5.53 -11.57 -1.43
CA GLY A 136 4.17 -12.03 -1.10
C GLY A 136 3.27 -11.01 -0.41
N ALA A 137 3.66 -9.72 -0.37
CA ALA A 137 2.73 -8.68 0.07
C ALA A 137 1.58 -8.50 -0.94
N HIS A 138 0.37 -8.32 -0.42
CA HIS A 138 -0.85 -8.10 -1.20
C HIS A 138 -1.04 -6.62 -1.52
N ILE A 139 -0.65 -5.75 -0.58
CA ILE A 139 -0.83 -4.30 -0.64
C ILE A 139 0.50 -3.62 -0.30
N ALA A 140 0.78 -2.49 -0.94
CA ALA A 140 1.87 -1.60 -0.56
C ALA A 140 1.30 -0.21 -0.25
N THR A 141 1.48 0.29 0.97
CA THR A 141 1.20 1.70 1.28
C THR A 141 2.49 2.49 1.27
N CYS A 142 2.56 3.54 0.45
CA CYS A 142 3.79 4.30 0.28
C CYS A 142 3.54 5.81 0.11
N PRO A 143 4.51 6.65 0.47
CA PRO A 143 4.42 8.08 0.24
C PRO A 143 4.32 8.42 -1.25
N PHE A 144 3.60 9.49 -1.58
CA PHE A 144 3.43 9.96 -2.97
C PHE A 144 4.75 10.15 -3.74
N LYS A 145 5.82 10.56 -3.04
CA LYS A 145 7.16 10.68 -3.61
C LYS A 145 7.67 9.34 -4.15
N VAL A 146 7.47 8.25 -3.42
CA VAL A 146 7.91 6.90 -3.81
C VAL A 146 7.14 6.43 -5.04
N LEU A 147 5.82 6.66 -5.07
CA LEU A 147 4.99 6.37 -6.25
C LEU A 147 5.51 7.09 -7.50
N LYS A 148 5.78 8.39 -7.40
CA LYS A 148 6.34 9.16 -8.52
C LYS A 148 7.70 8.63 -8.98
N GLN A 149 8.59 8.30 -8.04
CA GLN A 149 9.89 7.75 -8.35
C GLN A 149 9.80 6.37 -9.04
N GLY A 150 8.81 5.55 -8.67
CA GLY A 150 8.59 4.25 -9.29
C GLY A 150 8.21 4.31 -10.78
N LEU A 151 7.68 5.44 -11.26
CA LEU A 151 7.29 5.62 -12.66
C LEU A 151 8.43 6.12 -13.56
N THR A 152 9.53 6.62 -12.98
CA THR A 152 10.62 7.26 -13.73
C THR A 152 11.74 6.28 -14.05
N HIS A 153 12.22 6.29 -15.30
CA HIS A 153 13.41 5.54 -15.69
C HIS A 153 14.16 6.25 -16.84
N PRO A 154 15.49 6.45 -16.75
CA PRO A 154 16.24 7.26 -17.72
C PRO A 154 16.22 6.68 -19.15
N LEU A 155 16.08 5.36 -19.31
CA LEU A 155 15.93 4.76 -20.64
C LEU A 155 14.53 4.99 -21.23
N THR A 156 13.50 5.13 -20.40
CA THR A 156 12.15 5.49 -20.87
C THR A 156 12.16 6.89 -21.47
N ASP A 157 12.76 7.85 -20.75
CA ASP A 157 12.87 9.23 -21.21
C ASP A 157 13.66 9.32 -22.51
N LYS A 158 14.82 8.66 -22.59
CA LYS A 158 15.64 8.60 -23.81
C LYS A 158 14.89 7.95 -24.96
N GLY A 159 14.15 6.88 -24.71
CA GLY A 159 13.32 6.20 -25.71
C GLY A 159 12.24 7.11 -26.28
N ILE A 160 11.48 7.80 -25.41
CA ILE A 160 10.44 8.76 -25.82
C ILE A 160 11.05 9.89 -26.65
N GLN A 161 12.17 10.47 -26.20
CA GLN A 161 12.87 11.52 -26.94
C GLN A 161 13.29 11.04 -28.34
N ARG A 162 13.81 9.81 -28.45
CA ARG A 162 14.20 9.22 -29.72
C ARG A 162 13.00 9.02 -30.64
N PHE A 163 11.91 8.44 -30.15
CA PHE A 163 10.68 8.24 -30.92
C PHE A 163 10.12 9.55 -31.47
N LEU A 164 10.09 10.61 -30.64
CA LEU A 164 9.64 11.93 -31.08
C LEU A 164 10.57 12.56 -32.13
N ALA A 165 11.87 12.35 -32.02
CA ALA A 165 12.84 12.83 -33.01
C ALA A 165 12.67 12.12 -34.36
N ASP A 166 12.56 10.79 -34.34
CA ASP A 166 12.36 9.99 -35.56
C ASP A 166 11.01 10.33 -36.23
N TRP A 167 9.95 10.56 -35.44
CA TRP A 167 8.64 10.98 -35.97
C TRP A 167 8.70 12.35 -36.67
N ARG A 168 9.33 13.35 -36.04
CA ARG A 168 9.50 14.69 -36.63
C ARG A 168 10.32 14.64 -37.92
N ALA A 169 11.39 13.84 -37.93
CA ALA A 169 12.20 13.63 -39.13
C ALA A 169 11.37 13.01 -40.26
N ARG A 170 10.49 12.04 -39.95
CA ARG A 170 9.57 11.45 -40.93
C ARG A 170 8.56 12.46 -41.46
N GLN A 171 7.97 13.28 -40.61
CA GLN A 171 7.01 14.31 -41.04
C GLN A 171 7.66 15.32 -41.99
N ALA A 172 8.87 15.80 -41.66
CA ALA A 172 9.63 16.70 -42.53
C ALA A 172 9.94 16.09 -43.90
N ALA A 173 10.19 14.77 -43.96
CA ALA A 173 10.43 14.06 -45.22
C ALA A 173 9.16 13.80 -46.06
N LEU A 174 7.97 14.01 -45.49
CA LEU A 174 6.68 13.84 -46.15
C LEU A 174 6.06 15.17 -46.61
N GLU A 175 6.58 16.31 -46.16
CA GLU A 175 6.18 17.61 -46.68
C GLU A 175 6.64 17.73 -48.15
N PRO A 176 5.73 18.06 -49.10
CA PRO A 176 6.14 18.22 -50.49
C PRO A 176 7.14 19.37 -50.60
N ALA A 177 8.25 19.15 -51.30
CA ALA A 177 9.16 20.21 -51.71
C ALA A 177 8.44 21.14 -52.71
N GLY A 178 7.63 22.09 -52.23
CA GLY A 178 6.94 23.04 -53.09
C GLY A 178 5.57 23.50 -52.57
N ALA A 179 5.56 24.37 -51.56
CA ALA A 179 4.41 25.25 -51.29
C ALA A 179 4.89 26.64 -50.78
N GLY A 180 5.99 27.14 -51.34
CA GLY A 180 6.61 28.41 -50.92
C GLY A 180 7.37 29.09 -52.06
N ALA A 181 6.82 29.08 -53.27
CA ALA A 181 7.29 29.90 -54.39
C ALA A 181 6.11 30.18 -55.34
N ALA A 182 5.08 30.88 -54.84
CA ALA A 182 4.07 31.53 -55.68
C ALA A 182 3.23 32.49 -54.83
N ALA A 183 3.66 33.75 -54.74
CA ALA A 183 2.81 34.93 -54.73
C ALA A 183 3.73 36.16 -54.80
N GLU A 184 3.88 36.68 -56.02
CA GLU A 184 4.30 38.05 -56.33
C GLU A 184 3.36 39.08 -55.67
#